data_AF-A0A258B5C8-F1
#
_entry.id   AF-A0A258B5C8-F1
#
_cell.length_a   1.000
_cell.length_b   1.000
_cell.length_c   1.000
_cell.angle_alpha   90.00
_cell.angle_beta   90.00
_cell.angle_gamma   90.00
#
_symmetry.space_group_name_H-M   'P 1'
#
loop_
_entity.id
_entity.type
_entity.pdbx_description
1 polymer ?
#
loop_
_entity_poly.entity_id
_entity_poly.type
_entity_poly.pdbx_seq_one_letter_code
_entity_poly.pdbx_strand_id
1 'polypeptide(L)'
;MQNSFIRIQEADFDLTTEVKALRKADPRVGAVVTFVGTVRDMNDGSVVKGMTLEHYPGMTEKALEEIISKAKDRWDIYKTLVIHRVGPLQPEDPFWKKEDTPEGARWVDARITDDAAMARWNK
;
A
#
# COMPACT_ATOMS: atom_id res chain seq x y z
N MET A 1 -13.03 -1.85 -20.47
CA MET A 1 -12.92 -2.69 -19.26
C MET A 1 -11.71 -2.22 -18.48
N GLN A 2 -11.89 -1.77 -17.25
CA GLN A 2 -10.81 -1.20 -16.46
C GLN A 2 -9.87 -2.32 -15.98
N ASN A 3 -8.66 -2.39 -16.53
CA ASN A 3 -7.64 -3.36 -16.11
C ASN A 3 -6.95 -2.88 -14.82
N SER A 4 -7.72 -2.79 -13.75
CA SER A 4 -7.22 -2.52 -12.40
C SER A 4 -7.43 -3.73 -11.53
N PHE A 5 -6.37 -4.15 -10.85
CA PHE A 5 -6.38 -5.31 -9.97
C PHE A 5 -5.95 -4.87 -8.58
N ILE A 6 -6.78 -5.16 -7.57
CA ILE A 6 -6.42 -5.02 -6.16
C ILE A 6 -6.46 -6.40 -5.54
N ARG A 7 -5.40 -6.74 -4.80
CA ARG A 7 -5.33 -7.98 -4.04
C ARG A 7 -4.90 -7.69 -2.61
N ILE A 8 -5.76 -8.02 -1.67
CA ILE A 8 -5.44 -8.10 -0.26
C ILE A 8 -5.19 -9.57 0.06
N GLN A 9 -3.99 -9.93 0.53
CA GLN A 9 -3.61 -11.34 0.70
C GLN A 9 -2.59 -11.54 1.82
N GLU A 10 -2.55 -12.72 2.45
CA GLU A 10 -1.52 -13.02 3.45
C GLU A 10 -0.21 -13.47 2.84
N ALA A 11 -0.33 -14.31 1.81
CA ALA A 11 0.79 -14.88 1.08
C ALA A 11 1.68 -13.79 0.48
N ASP A 12 2.98 -14.08 0.44
CA ASP A 12 3.92 -13.22 -0.26
C ASP A 12 3.68 -13.21 -1.77
N PHE A 13 4.30 -12.27 -2.47
CA PHE A 13 4.19 -12.14 -3.92
C PHE A 13 5.56 -12.06 -4.59
N ASP A 14 5.68 -12.59 -5.80
CA ASP A 14 6.88 -12.45 -6.62
C ASP A 14 6.76 -11.23 -7.54
N LEU A 15 7.48 -10.16 -7.23
CA LEU A 15 7.46 -8.91 -8.00
C LEU A 15 7.71 -9.14 -9.50
N THR A 16 8.63 -10.04 -9.85
CA THR A 16 8.99 -10.31 -11.25
C THR A 16 7.81 -10.90 -12.02
N THR A 17 7.10 -11.84 -11.42
CA THR A 17 5.90 -12.46 -11.98
C THR A 17 4.79 -11.43 -12.18
N GLU A 18 4.59 -10.54 -11.20
CA GLU A 18 3.53 -9.53 -11.25
C GLU A 18 3.80 -8.45 -12.31
N VAL A 19 5.05 -7.99 -12.44
CA VAL A 19 5.45 -7.06 -13.51
C VAL A 19 5.31 -7.70 -14.89
N LYS A 20 5.69 -8.98 -15.04
CA LYS A 20 5.50 -9.72 -16.29
C LYS A 20 4.01 -9.81 -16.64
N ALA A 21 3.14 -10.09 -15.68
CA ALA A 21 1.70 -10.15 -15.88
C ALA A 21 1.10 -8.81 -16.32
N LEU A 22 1.53 -7.70 -15.71
CA LEU A 22 1.12 -6.35 -16.13
C LEU A 22 1.48 -6.08 -17.61
N ARG A 23 2.69 -6.45 -18.04
CA ARG A 23 3.13 -6.26 -19.43
C ARG A 23 2.54 -7.25 -20.42
N LYS A 24 2.09 -8.41 -19.96
CA LYS A 24 1.72 -9.52 -20.83
C LYS A 24 0.62 -9.11 -21.83
N ALA A 25 0.86 -9.47 -23.09
CA ALA A 25 -0.07 -9.36 -24.20
C ALA A 25 -0.65 -7.95 -24.45
N ASP A 26 0.05 -6.89 -24.06
CA ASP A 26 -0.34 -5.50 -24.41
C ASP A 26 0.85 -4.72 -24.99
N PRO A 27 0.96 -4.62 -26.33
CA PRO A 27 2.09 -3.96 -27.00
C PRO A 27 2.14 -2.44 -26.75
N ARG A 28 1.09 -1.84 -26.19
CA ARG A 28 1.07 -0.41 -25.84
C ARG A 28 1.88 -0.11 -24.58
N VAL A 29 2.13 -1.12 -23.73
CA VAL A 29 2.85 -0.94 -22.47
C VAL A 29 4.36 -0.78 -22.74
N GLY A 30 4.80 0.48 -22.89
CA GLY A 30 6.20 0.85 -23.10
C GLY A 30 7.03 1.00 -21.82
N ALA A 31 6.38 1.16 -20.66
CA ALA A 31 7.04 1.32 -19.37
C ALA A 31 6.21 0.72 -18.23
N VAL A 32 6.89 0.25 -17.18
CA VAL A 32 6.26 -0.15 -15.91
C VAL A 32 7.05 0.50 -14.78
N VAL A 33 6.34 1.13 -13.85
CA VAL A 33 6.88 1.69 -12.63
C VAL A 33 6.38 0.84 -11.46
N THR A 34 7.27 0.48 -10.54
CA THR A 34 6.94 -0.29 -9.35
C THR A 34 7.39 0.42 -8.09
N PHE A 35 6.64 0.19 -7.02
CA PHE A 35 7.01 0.54 -5.66
C PHE A 35 6.76 -0.69 -4.78
N VAL A 36 7.72 -1.05 -3.94
CA VAL A 36 7.58 -2.14 -2.96
C VAL A 36 7.98 -1.58 -1.60
N GLY A 37 7.02 -1.54 -0.68
CA GLY A 37 7.29 -1.30 0.72
C GLY A 37 7.73 -2.60 1.38
N THR A 38 8.79 -2.54 2.18
CA THR A 38 9.20 -3.64 3.05
C THR A 38 9.25 -3.16 4.48
N VAL A 39 8.84 -4.06 5.34
CA VAL A 39 8.86 -3.98 6.80
C VAL A 39 10.31 -3.74 7.29
N ARG A 40 10.59 -2.71 8.09
CA ARG A 40 11.96 -2.34 8.51
C ARG A 40 12.33 -2.89 9.90
N ASP A 41 13.59 -3.23 10.07
CA ASP A 41 14.09 -3.92 11.28
C ASP A 41 14.34 -2.97 12.49
N MET A 42 14.13 -1.65 12.36
CA MET A 42 14.45 -0.67 13.42
C MET A 42 13.57 0.58 13.35
N ASN A 43 12.78 0.79 14.41
CA ASN A 43 12.03 2.03 14.64
C ASN A 43 12.55 2.69 15.92
N ASP A 44 12.92 3.97 15.83
CA ASP A 44 13.33 4.84 16.95
C ASP A 44 14.29 4.18 17.98
N GLY A 45 15.25 3.38 17.51
CA GLY A 45 16.30 2.77 18.36
C GLY A 45 15.87 1.51 19.11
N SER A 46 14.70 0.95 18.83
CA SER A 46 14.21 -0.30 19.44
C SER A 46 14.16 -1.46 18.42
N VAL A 47 14.66 -2.63 18.83
CA VAL A 47 14.59 -3.88 18.04
C VAL A 47 13.19 -4.44 18.15
N VAL A 48 12.52 -4.62 17.02
CA VAL A 48 11.14 -5.08 17.00
C VAL A 48 11.12 -6.59 16.68
N LYS A 49 10.16 -7.37 17.20
CA LYS A 49 10.17 -8.86 17.16
C LYS A 49 9.10 -9.51 16.26
N GLY A 50 8.17 -8.76 15.69
CA GLY A 50 7.06 -9.24 14.85
C GLY A 50 5.80 -8.40 14.99
N MET A 51 4.81 -8.61 14.12
CA MET A 51 3.60 -7.78 13.98
C MET A 51 2.47 -8.53 13.25
N THR A 52 1.22 -8.10 13.37
CA THR A 52 0.05 -8.69 12.66
C THR A 52 -0.73 -7.59 11.96
N LEU A 53 -0.93 -7.74 10.64
CA LEU A 53 -1.76 -6.85 9.84
C LEU A 53 -3.20 -7.35 9.78
N GLU A 54 -4.11 -6.60 10.40
CA GLU A 54 -5.54 -6.75 10.17
C GLU A 54 -6.01 -5.68 9.17
N HIS A 55 -6.90 -6.05 8.27
CA HIS A 55 -7.59 -5.11 7.39
C HIS A 55 -9.07 -5.15 7.72
N TYR A 56 -9.75 -4.02 7.56
CA TYR A 56 -11.21 -4.03 7.57
C TYR A 56 -11.68 -4.49 6.18
N PRO A 57 -12.28 -5.69 6.06
CA PRO A 57 -12.64 -6.23 4.76
C PRO A 57 -13.57 -5.28 4.01
N GLY A 58 -13.18 -4.91 2.80
CA GLY A 58 -13.96 -4.05 1.91
C GLY A 58 -13.77 -2.54 2.08
N MET A 59 -13.19 -2.04 3.18
CA MET A 59 -12.85 -0.60 3.25
C MET A 59 -11.50 -0.30 2.62
N THR A 60 -10.51 -1.18 2.84
CA THR A 60 -9.16 -1.02 2.29
C THR A 60 -9.19 -1.06 0.76
N GLU A 61 -9.93 -2.02 0.21
CA GLU A 61 -10.12 -2.19 -1.23
C GLU A 61 -10.78 -0.94 -1.83
N LYS A 62 -11.86 -0.43 -1.23
CA LYS A 62 -12.54 0.80 -1.69
C LYS A 62 -11.61 2.01 -1.70
N ALA A 63 -10.81 2.21 -0.65
CA ALA A 63 -9.86 3.31 -0.60
C ALA A 63 -8.81 3.20 -1.73
N LEU A 64 -8.31 1.99 -1.99
CA LEU A 64 -7.38 1.73 -3.10
C LEU A 64 -8.04 1.94 -4.47
N GLU A 65 -9.30 1.51 -4.64
CA GLU A 65 -10.08 1.75 -5.86
C GLU A 65 -10.23 3.25 -6.15
N GLU A 66 -10.56 4.04 -5.13
CA GLU A 66 -10.68 5.49 -5.26
C GLU A 66 -9.35 6.15 -5.66
N ILE A 67 -8.24 5.73 -5.07
CA ILE A 67 -6.90 6.22 -5.42
C ILE A 67 -6.57 5.90 -6.88
N ILE A 68 -6.83 4.67 -7.30
CA ILE A 68 -6.59 4.22 -8.69
C ILE A 68 -7.48 5.01 -9.66
N SER A 69 -8.75 5.23 -9.32
CA SER A 69 -9.67 6.01 -10.15
C SER A 69 -9.14 7.43 -10.34
N LYS A 70 -8.80 8.12 -9.25
CA LYS A 70 -8.24 9.48 -9.29
C LYS A 70 -6.95 9.55 -10.10
N ALA A 71 -6.09 8.53 -10.05
CA ALA A 71 -4.88 8.47 -10.86
C ALA A 71 -5.21 8.30 -12.36
N LYS A 72 -6.16 7.42 -12.70
CA LYS A 72 -6.59 7.20 -14.08
C LYS A 72 -7.31 8.39 -14.70
N ASP A 73 -8.00 9.18 -13.89
CA ASP A 73 -8.62 10.43 -14.35
C ASP A 73 -7.56 11.48 -14.72
N ARG A 74 -6.35 11.39 -14.14
CA ARG A 74 -5.25 12.34 -14.32
C ARG A 74 -4.23 11.91 -15.38
N TRP A 75 -4.04 10.61 -15.56
CA TRP A 75 -3.01 10.04 -16.44
C TRP A 75 -3.54 8.86 -17.25
N ASP A 76 -3.08 8.73 -18.50
CA ASP A 76 -3.39 7.58 -19.37
C ASP A 76 -2.66 6.32 -18.89
N ILE A 77 -3.24 5.65 -17.88
CA ILE A 77 -2.69 4.45 -17.26
C ILE A 77 -3.38 3.22 -17.85
N TYR A 78 -2.64 2.41 -18.59
CA TYR A 78 -3.17 1.21 -19.24
C TYR A 78 -3.59 0.10 -18.26
N LYS A 79 -2.79 -0.14 -17.23
CA LYS A 79 -3.02 -1.20 -16.24
C LYS A 79 -2.48 -0.80 -14.87
N THR A 80 -3.16 -1.22 -13.82
CA THR A 80 -2.69 -1.07 -12.43
C THR A 80 -2.83 -2.38 -11.67
N LEU A 81 -1.88 -2.63 -10.77
CA LEU A 81 -1.96 -3.69 -9.78
C LEU A 81 -1.51 -3.13 -8.44
N VAL A 82 -2.34 -3.30 -7.42
CA VAL A 82 -1.97 -3.06 -6.02
C VAL A 82 -2.11 -4.39 -5.28
N ILE A 83 -1.00 -4.86 -4.71
CA ILE A 83 -1.00 -5.99 -3.79
C ILE A 83 -0.67 -5.41 -2.42
N HIS A 84 -1.56 -5.62 -1.45
CA HIS A 84 -1.32 -5.25 -0.07
C HIS A 84 -1.38 -6.51 0.78
N ARG A 85 -0.28 -6.80 1.49
CA ARG A 85 -0.23 -7.99 2.35
C ARG A 85 -0.95 -7.74 3.67
N VAL A 86 -1.54 -8.79 4.24
CA VAL A 86 -2.15 -8.80 5.58
C VAL A 86 -1.69 -10.04 6.34
N GLY A 87 -2.12 -10.23 7.59
CA GLY A 87 -1.70 -11.35 8.43
C GLY A 87 -0.39 -11.09 9.20
N PRO A 88 0.19 -12.11 9.86
CA PRO A 88 1.40 -11.94 10.66
C PRO A 88 2.61 -11.60 9.78
N LEU A 89 3.20 -10.43 10.00
CA LEU A 89 4.39 -9.91 9.34
C LEU A 89 5.49 -9.60 10.38
N GLN A 90 6.74 -9.49 9.97
CA GLN A 90 7.81 -9.01 10.85
C GLN A 90 7.63 -7.48 11.09
N PRO A 91 8.47 -6.79 11.88
CA PRO A 91 8.25 -5.40 12.31
C PRO A 91 8.15 -4.25 11.29
N GLU A 92 7.10 -3.41 11.35
CA GLU A 92 6.86 -2.12 10.62
C GLU A 92 5.87 -2.01 9.42
N ASP A 93 4.69 -2.64 9.48
CA ASP A 93 3.51 -2.27 8.66
C ASP A 93 2.25 -1.97 9.53
N PRO A 94 1.65 -0.77 9.46
CA PRO A 94 0.36 -0.45 10.11
C PRO A 94 -0.84 -0.45 9.16
N PHE A 95 -2.05 -0.65 9.72
CA PHE A 95 -3.19 0.26 9.49
C PHE A 95 -4.00 0.46 10.79
N TRP A 96 -4.24 1.74 11.14
CA TRP A 96 -4.53 2.29 12.49
C TRP A 96 -3.47 1.96 13.56
N LYS A 97 -2.50 2.87 13.74
CA LYS A 97 -1.47 2.76 14.78
C LYS A 97 -2.07 3.19 16.12
N LYS A 98 -2.11 2.30 17.11
CA LYS A 98 -2.45 2.63 18.51
C LYS A 98 -1.16 2.63 19.34
N GLU A 99 -0.81 3.75 19.95
CA GLU A 99 0.32 3.90 20.87
C GLU A 99 -0.17 3.66 22.30
N ASP A 100 0.40 2.66 22.98
CA ASP A 100 0.24 2.52 24.44
C ASP A 100 1.28 3.42 25.13
N THR A 101 0.78 4.42 25.85
CA THR A 101 1.59 5.37 26.64
C THR A 101 1.33 5.12 28.14
N PRO A 102 2.22 5.59 29.05
CA PRO A 102 1.94 5.54 30.49
C PRO A 102 0.60 6.19 30.88
N GLU A 103 0.08 7.11 30.05
CA GLU A 103 -1.18 7.81 30.23
C GLU A 103 -2.39 7.09 29.61
N GLY A 104 -2.17 5.96 28.93
CA GLY A 104 -3.20 5.16 28.29
C GLY A 104 -3.01 4.99 26.78
N ALA A 105 -3.85 4.15 26.19
CA ALA A 105 -3.76 3.82 24.79
C ALA A 105 -4.41 4.91 23.91
N ARG A 106 -3.69 5.42 22.91
CA ARG A 106 -4.21 6.43 21.97
C ARG A 106 -4.01 6.03 20.52
N TRP A 107 -4.91 6.46 19.65
CA TRP A 107 -4.74 6.32 18.20
C TRP A 107 -3.76 7.38 17.70
N VAL A 108 -2.86 6.99 16.81
CA VAL A 108 -1.89 7.86 16.16
C VAL A 108 -2.45 8.25 14.81
N ASP A 109 -2.68 9.54 14.65
CA ASP A 109 -3.12 10.11 13.40
C ASP A 109 -2.06 9.97 12.31
N ALA A 110 -2.50 10.16 11.06
CA ALA A 110 -1.59 10.28 9.92
C ALA A 110 -0.51 11.33 10.20
N ARG A 111 0.71 11.10 9.69
CA ARG A 111 1.81 12.03 9.92
C ARG A 111 1.52 13.32 9.15
N ILE A 112 1.89 14.46 9.72
CA ILE A 112 1.80 15.79 9.07
C ILE A 112 2.48 15.82 7.68
N THR A 113 3.48 14.95 7.47
CA THR A 113 4.15 14.79 6.17
C THR A 113 3.24 14.28 5.06
N ASP A 114 2.19 13.53 5.39
CA ASP A 114 1.27 12.95 4.43
C ASP A 114 0.36 14.03 3.83
N ASP A 115 -0.08 14.99 4.65
CA ASP A 115 -0.84 16.16 4.19
C ASP A 115 -0.02 17.03 3.24
N ALA A 116 1.26 17.26 3.58
CA ALA A 116 2.18 18.00 2.71
C ALA A 116 2.44 17.26 1.38
N ALA A 117 2.51 15.92 1.40
CA ALA A 117 2.62 15.12 0.18
C ALA A 117 1.34 15.19 -0.66
N MET A 118 0.17 15.12 -0.03
CA MET A 118 -1.13 15.23 -0.70
C MET A 118 -1.29 16.59 -1.39
N ALA A 119 -0.88 17.68 -0.73
CA ALA A 119 -0.94 19.03 -1.28
C ALA A 119 -0.19 19.20 -2.62
N ARG A 120 0.89 18.43 -2.85
CA ARG A 120 1.63 18.44 -4.13
C ARG A 120 0.77 17.99 -5.31
N TRP A 121 -0.28 17.22 -5.05
CA TRP A 121 -1.16 16.65 -6.05
C TRP A 121 -2.48 17.42 -6.22
N ASN A 122 -2.68 18.55 -5.52
CA ASN A 122 -3.86 19.42 -5.66
C ASN A 122 -3.72 20.44 -6.81
N LYS A 123 -3.29 19.98 -7.99
CA LYS A 123 -3.24 20.79 -9.21
C LYS A 123 -4.51 20.63 -10.04
#